data_AF-A0A554J2D8-F1
#
_entry.id   AF-A0A554J2D8-F1
#
_cell.length_a   1.000
_cell.length_b   1.000
_cell.length_c   1.000
_cell.angle_alpha   90.00
_cell.angle_beta   90.00
_cell.angle_gamma   90.00
#
_symmetry.space_group_name_H-M   'P 1'
#
loop_
_entity.id
_entity.type
_entity.pdbx_description
1 polymer ?
#
loop_
_entity_poly.entity_id
_entity_poly.type
_entity_poly.pdbx_seq_one_letter_code
_entity_poly.pdbx_strand_id
1 'polypeptide(L)'
;MVDNHKEHVFCQIAGRDTTVSHCELVQGQEGCFACGAPSRRCEECEKRPIAVPITGRCAVCLTQALKDEASIGKPKFQIGKQVSCQIQKRDILVTTCFRLQSLQGEFTDGECRRCKEPSYLCEEEGCERPVQIRQAGLCLTHAVQELGDGWKPLTENELAVLEVTTMHTDSVKKGHENGAVHEVHGATVGEHPYAHDPIVLRHLPDARAYVSTMRTVSNVSIRERFSTSFKRAQAILSLLEQEGIVGPKRALLPRLVLEHAHEADKRKEAVFSEEIVMQLMSQAEKLVREHGRAAIRFLIKQLHTSYPNAREIMRRLEEKKVIGPYVVPKTPRAILDNAVPLNCPSCKKSAPPARKKTGECRKCAEVRLLKKFVEDHRRFDAAIQKAKNYIRGRENIVTYREIRSMLRLDHRRTSAIIRALQKEGVLGNTRNGDTPPIKEINAHVPVSIEQQIDGLKRLIDVVGKTGDFGQMLQGVIETLETIKGGFVPLQAHKQCVQNILHALDATEVHVFP
;
A
#
# COMPACT_ATOMS: atom_id res chain seq x y z
N MET A 1 32.52 25.33 -10.66
CA MET A 1 31.31 24.81 -9.98
C MET A 1 30.19 24.90 -11.00
N VAL A 2 29.88 23.78 -11.68
CA VAL A 2 28.82 23.73 -12.69
C VAL A 2 27.51 23.50 -11.95
N ASP A 3 26.52 24.35 -12.21
CA ASP A 3 25.17 24.25 -11.65
C ASP A 3 24.53 22.89 -11.99
N ASN A 4 24.60 21.94 -11.04
CA ASN A 4 23.85 20.68 -11.03
C ASN A 4 22.35 20.94 -10.74
N HIS A 5 21.76 21.87 -11.49
CA HIS A 5 20.36 22.23 -11.34
C HIS A 5 19.44 21.06 -11.72
N LYS A 6 18.92 20.44 -10.66
CA LYS A 6 17.53 19.98 -10.57
C LYS A 6 17.14 18.94 -11.62
N GLU A 7 17.88 17.84 -11.68
CA GLU A 7 17.26 16.63 -12.23
C GLU A 7 16.04 16.29 -11.38
N HIS A 8 14.90 16.26 -12.05
CA HIS A 8 13.62 15.91 -11.47
C HIS A 8 13.25 14.48 -11.89
N VAL A 9 12.68 13.75 -10.95
CA VAL A 9 12.17 12.38 -11.14
C VAL A 9 10.73 12.32 -10.67
N PHE A 10 9.90 11.56 -11.37
CA PHE A 10 8.53 11.35 -10.96
C PHE A 10 8.45 10.40 -9.76
N CYS A 11 7.92 10.86 -8.64
CA CYS A 11 7.72 10.03 -7.45
C CYS A 11 6.34 9.37 -7.50
N GLN A 12 6.31 8.05 -7.66
CA GLN A 12 5.05 7.29 -7.72
C GLN A 12 4.25 7.31 -6.41
N ILE A 13 4.92 7.49 -5.26
CA ILE A 13 4.24 7.60 -3.96
C ILE A 13 3.54 8.95 -3.85
N ALA A 14 4.23 10.03 -4.20
CA ALA A 14 3.72 11.40 -4.08
C ALA A 14 2.82 11.80 -5.27
N GLY A 15 2.88 11.07 -6.38
CA GLY A 15 2.15 11.37 -7.61
C GLY A 15 2.58 12.68 -8.27
N ARG A 16 3.84 13.11 -8.06
CA ARG A 16 4.39 14.37 -8.55
C ARG A 16 5.90 14.29 -8.75
N ASP A 17 6.43 15.23 -9.53
CA ASP A 17 7.87 15.37 -9.70
C ASP A 17 8.56 15.81 -8.41
N THR A 18 9.74 15.27 -8.17
CA THR A 18 10.60 15.58 -7.04
C THR A 18 12.05 15.67 -7.48
N THR A 19 12.93 16.23 -6.66
CA THR A 19 14.36 16.28 -6.99
C THR A 19 14.99 14.91 -6.80
N VAL A 20 16.03 14.58 -7.57
CA VAL A 20 16.82 13.35 -7.36
C VAL A 20 17.25 13.21 -5.91
N SER A 21 17.77 14.27 -5.29
CA SER A 21 18.18 14.29 -3.88
C SER A 21 17.05 13.97 -2.91
N HIS A 22 15.82 14.44 -3.18
CA HIS A 22 14.68 14.11 -2.35
C HIS A 22 14.23 12.67 -2.57
N CYS A 23 14.23 12.19 -3.81
CA CYS A 23 13.96 10.79 -4.13
C CYS A 23 14.94 9.85 -3.41
N GLU A 24 16.23 10.20 -3.38
CA GLU A 24 17.25 9.42 -2.70
C GLU A 24 17.06 9.32 -1.18
N LEU A 25 16.45 10.35 -0.56
CA LEU A 25 16.14 10.38 0.87
C LEU A 25 14.88 9.57 1.23
N VAL A 26 13.93 9.45 0.29
CA VAL A 26 12.60 8.86 0.57
C VAL A 26 12.39 7.49 -0.10
N GLN A 27 13.34 7.04 -0.94
CA GLN A 27 13.29 5.71 -1.53
C GLN A 27 13.28 4.59 -0.48
N GLY A 28 12.75 3.42 -0.84
CA GLY A 28 12.66 2.26 0.05
C GLY A 28 11.39 2.21 0.93
N GLN A 29 10.49 3.20 0.82
CA GLN A 29 9.19 3.17 1.52
C GLN A 29 8.21 2.18 0.89
N GLU A 30 7.18 1.79 1.67
CA GLU A 30 6.07 0.95 1.20
C GLU A 30 5.29 1.70 0.10
N GLY A 31 5.59 1.38 -1.15
CA GLY A 31 5.13 2.11 -2.33
C GLY A 31 6.23 2.50 -3.31
N CYS A 32 7.51 2.34 -2.96
CA CYS A 32 8.66 2.44 -3.88
C CYS A 32 8.95 1.12 -4.62
N PHE A 33 8.27 0.03 -4.26
CA PHE A 33 8.40 -1.26 -4.94
C PHE A 33 8.08 -1.12 -6.44
N ALA A 34 8.87 -1.77 -7.30
CA ALA A 34 8.79 -1.65 -8.76
C ALA A 34 8.94 -0.23 -9.33
N CYS A 35 9.33 0.76 -8.52
CA CYS A 35 9.55 2.12 -9.02
C CYS A 35 10.74 2.12 -9.98
N GLY A 36 10.48 2.58 -11.22
CA GLY A 36 11.48 2.74 -12.28
C GLY A 36 12.15 4.12 -12.29
N ALA A 37 12.11 4.86 -11.18
CA ALA A 37 12.82 6.13 -11.10
C ALA A 37 14.34 5.89 -11.27
N PRO A 38 15.03 6.63 -12.17
CA PRO A 38 16.45 6.40 -12.46
C PRO A 38 17.35 6.71 -11.26
N SER A 39 16.88 7.53 -10.32
CA SER A 39 17.53 7.83 -9.05
C SER A 39 17.39 6.74 -7.99
N ARG A 40 16.57 5.70 -8.21
CA ARG A 40 16.35 4.66 -7.22
C ARG A 40 17.57 3.76 -7.13
N ARG A 41 18.17 3.70 -5.95
CA ARG A 41 19.37 2.94 -5.63
C ARG A 41 19.04 1.52 -5.21
N CYS A 42 19.99 0.64 -5.46
CA CYS A 42 19.92 -0.77 -5.13
C CYS A 42 19.73 -0.97 -3.62
N GLU A 43 18.77 -1.82 -3.25
CA GLU A 43 18.44 -2.12 -1.86
C GLU A 43 19.51 -2.98 -1.15
N GLU A 44 20.44 -3.56 -1.92
CA GLU A 44 21.49 -4.43 -1.40
C GLU A 44 22.83 -3.72 -1.22
N CYS A 45 23.22 -2.88 -2.19
CA CYS A 45 24.50 -2.17 -2.13
C CYS A 45 24.37 -0.66 -1.88
N GLU A 46 23.18 -0.08 -2.00
CA GLU A 46 22.86 1.36 -1.81
C GLU A 46 23.69 2.35 -2.66
N LYS A 47 24.54 1.83 -3.55
CA LYS A 47 25.50 2.62 -4.34
C LYS A 47 25.05 2.85 -5.77
N ARG A 48 24.53 1.80 -6.42
CA ARG A 48 24.23 1.80 -7.87
C ARG A 48 22.73 1.91 -8.12
N PRO A 49 22.30 2.51 -9.25
CA PRO A 49 20.89 2.53 -9.62
C PRO A 49 20.37 1.10 -9.84
N ILE A 50 19.08 0.90 -9.58
CA ILE A 50 18.41 -0.37 -9.82
C ILE A 50 18.37 -0.65 -11.32
N ALA A 51 18.74 -1.87 -11.69
CA ALA A 51 18.69 -2.31 -13.09
C ALA A 51 17.31 -2.86 -13.46
N VAL A 52 16.69 -3.62 -12.55
CA VAL A 52 15.35 -4.19 -12.75
C VAL A 52 14.45 -3.74 -11.59
N PRO A 53 13.51 -2.81 -11.81
CA PRO A 53 12.70 -2.17 -10.76
C PRO A 53 12.00 -3.12 -9.79
N ILE A 54 11.47 -4.25 -10.29
CA ILE A 54 10.75 -5.24 -9.47
C ILE A 54 11.67 -5.93 -8.46
N THR A 55 12.96 -6.06 -8.78
CA THR A 55 13.93 -6.82 -7.96
C THR A 55 14.57 -5.98 -6.87
N GLY A 56 14.51 -4.65 -6.95
CA GLY A 56 15.22 -3.77 -6.02
C GLY A 56 16.75 -3.79 -6.18
N ARG A 57 17.30 -4.49 -7.19
CA ARG A 57 18.75 -4.74 -7.32
C ARG A 57 19.38 -4.01 -8.51
N CYS A 58 20.61 -3.54 -8.33
CA CYS A 58 21.46 -3.09 -9.46
C CYS A 58 21.92 -4.29 -10.30
N ALA A 59 22.47 -4.04 -11.48
CA ALA A 59 22.89 -5.09 -12.41
C ALA A 59 23.91 -6.07 -11.79
N VAL A 60 24.84 -5.57 -10.97
CA VAL A 60 25.86 -6.39 -10.29
C VAL A 60 25.21 -7.31 -9.25
N CYS A 61 24.51 -6.74 -8.27
CA CYS A 61 23.83 -7.51 -7.22
C CYS A 61 22.79 -8.47 -7.79
N LEU A 62 22.07 -8.07 -8.85
CA LEU A 62 21.10 -8.94 -9.50
C LEU A 62 21.77 -10.13 -10.20
N THR A 63 22.88 -9.88 -10.91
CA THR A 63 23.64 -10.96 -11.56
C THR A 63 24.17 -11.95 -10.54
N GLN A 64 24.73 -11.45 -9.43
CA GLN A 64 25.21 -12.33 -8.36
C GLN A 64 24.07 -13.13 -7.73
N ALA A 65 22.96 -12.48 -7.39
CA ALA A 65 21.81 -13.15 -6.79
C ALA A 65 21.18 -14.21 -7.73
N LEU A 66 21.24 -14.00 -9.06
CA LEU A 66 20.81 -15.02 -10.03
C LEU A 66 21.78 -16.20 -10.10
N LYS A 67 23.10 -15.97 -9.99
CA LYS A 67 24.09 -17.05 -9.86
C LYS A 67 23.86 -17.84 -8.57
N ASP A 68 23.60 -17.14 -7.47
CA ASP A 68 23.31 -17.76 -6.17
C ASP A 68 22.02 -18.60 -6.26
N GLU A 69 20.94 -18.07 -6.83
CA GLU A 69 19.68 -18.81 -7.04
C GLU A 69 19.89 -20.05 -7.94
N ALA A 70 20.72 -19.95 -8.98
CA ALA A 70 21.08 -21.09 -9.82
C ALA A 70 21.90 -22.15 -9.07
N SER A 71 22.78 -21.73 -8.15
CA SER A 71 23.65 -22.61 -7.35
C SER A 71 22.90 -23.34 -6.23
N ILE A 72 21.85 -22.73 -5.67
CA ILE A 72 21.04 -23.30 -4.58
C ILE A 72 20.26 -24.56 -5.03
N GLY A 73 20.05 -24.74 -6.34
CA GLY A 73 19.36 -25.90 -6.91
C GLY A 73 17.89 -25.99 -6.45
N LYS A 74 17.31 -27.19 -6.54
CA LYS A 74 15.98 -27.44 -5.94
C LYS A 74 16.09 -27.17 -4.43
N PRO A 75 15.23 -26.32 -3.84
CA PRO A 75 15.22 -26.12 -2.41
C PRO A 75 15.12 -27.48 -1.71
N LYS A 76 16.18 -27.88 -0.99
CA LYS A 76 16.12 -29.05 -0.10
C LYS A 76 15.25 -28.65 1.09
N PHE A 77 13.93 -28.71 0.90
CA PHE A 77 13.00 -28.50 2.00
C PHE A 77 13.26 -29.59 3.03
N GLN A 78 13.74 -29.20 4.20
CA GLN A 78 13.84 -30.12 5.33
C GLN A 78 12.41 -30.46 5.74
N ILE A 79 11.93 -31.64 5.34
CA ILE A 79 10.55 -32.12 5.52
C ILE A 79 10.10 -32.08 7.00
N GLY A 80 11.05 -32.05 7.95
CA GLY A 80 10.80 -31.89 9.39
C GLY A 80 10.88 -30.47 9.97
N LYS A 81 11.24 -29.45 9.18
CA LYS A 81 11.34 -28.08 9.67
C LYS A 81 9.96 -27.50 9.94
N GLN A 82 9.83 -26.77 11.05
CA GLN A 82 8.63 -26.02 11.38
C GLN A 82 8.78 -24.56 10.91
N VAL A 83 7.69 -23.98 10.42
CA VAL A 83 7.57 -22.57 10.01
C VAL A 83 6.40 -21.93 10.74
N SER A 84 6.59 -20.69 11.21
CA SER A 84 5.53 -19.93 11.86
C SER A 84 4.51 -19.45 10.82
N CYS A 85 3.33 -20.06 10.80
CA CYS A 85 2.28 -19.70 9.86
C CYS A 85 1.45 -18.54 10.40
N GLN A 86 1.41 -17.42 9.66
CA GLN A 86 0.61 -16.25 10.02
C GLN A 86 -0.91 -16.48 9.95
N ILE A 87 -1.36 -17.44 9.12
CA ILE A 87 -2.78 -17.79 8.95
C ILE A 87 -3.25 -18.64 10.14
N GLN A 88 -2.50 -19.72 10.41
CA GLN A 88 -2.78 -20.64 11.50
C GLN A 88 -2.34 -20.08 12.87
N LYS A 89 -1.53 -19.01 12.88
CA LYS A 89 -0.95 -18.36 14.07
C LYS A 89 -0.25 -19.35 15.00
N ARG A 90 0.45 -20.32 14.40
CA ARG A 90 1.23 -21.38 15.08
C ARG A 90 2.33 -21.89 14.17
N ASP A 91 3.31 -22.56 14.77
CA ASP A 91 4.31 -23.32 14.03
C ASP A 91 3.64 -24.54 13.39
N ILE A 92 3.87 -24.71 12.10
CA ILE A 92 3.39 -25.84 11.32
C ILE A 92 4.57 -26.47 10.57
N LEU A 93 4.46 -27.74 10.23
CA LEU A 93 5.43 -28.38 9.35
C LEU A 93 5.40 -27.70 7.97
N VAL A 94 6.56 -27.59 7.34
CA VAL A 94 6.69 -27.08 5.96
C VAL A 94 5.73 -27.82 5.00
N THR A 95 5.54 -29.13 5.18
CA THR A 95 4.57 -29.94 4.41
C THR A 95 3.12 -29.48 4.60
N THR A 96 2.74 -29.09 5.82
CA THR A 96 1.42 -28.53 6.12
C THR A 96 1.27 -27.13 5.53
N CYS A 97 2.36 -26.35 5.48
CA CYS A 97 2.37 -25.05 4.82
C CYS A 97 2.08 -25.16 3.32
N PHE A 98 2.71 -26.11 2.63
CA PHE A 98 2.44 -26.37 1.20
C PHE A 98 0.99 -26.75 0.93
N ARG A 99 0.43 -27.64 1.75
CA ARG A 99 -0.98 -28.05 1.60
C ARG A 99 -1.93 -26.87 1.81
N LEU A 100 -1.64 -25.99 2.75
CA LEU A 100 -2.45 -24.79 2.98
C LEU A 100 -2.33 -23.81 1.81
N GLN A 101 -1.17 -23.71 1.18
CA GLN A 101 -0.96 -22.85 0.00
C GLN A 101 -1.66 -23.40 -1.24
N SER A 102 -1.58 -24.71 -1.50
CA SER A 102 -2.23 -25.35 -2.66
C SER A 102 -3.75 -25.27 -2.60
N LEU A 103 -4.33 -25.23 -1.38
CA LEU A 103 -5.77 -25.07 -1.16
C LEU A 103 -6.24 -23.61 -1.30
N GLN A 104 -5.33 -22.63 -1.36
CA GLN A 104 -5.67 -21.20 -1.33
C GLN A 104 -5.82 -20.54 -2.71
N GLY A 105 -5.68 -21.31 -3.80
CA GLY A 105 -5.80 -20.81 -5.18
C GLY A 105 -7.14 -20.18 -5.55
N GLU A 106 -8.22 -20.36 -4.77
CA GLU A 106 -9.56 -19.88 -5.15
C GLU A 106 -10.23 -18.87 -4.21
N PHE A 107 -9.81 -18.68 -2.94
CA PHE A 107 -10.70 -18.00 -1.96
C PHE A 107 -10.11 -16.96 -1.00
N THR A 108 -8.81 -16.66 -1.01
CA THR A 108 -8.28 -15.58 -0.15
C THR A 108 -7.13 -14.83 -0.80
N ASP A 109 -7.41 -13.64 -1.31
CA ASP A 109 -6.42 -12.67 -1.78
C ASP A 109 -5.37 -12.38 -0.69
N GLY A 110 -4.20 -12.98 -0.80
CA GLY A 110 -2.95 -12.33 -0.41
C GLY A 110 -2.41 -12.55 1.00
N GLU A 111 -3.00 -13.39 1.86
CA GLU A 111 -2.38 -13.68 3.16
C GLU A 111 -1.06 -14.45 2.97
N CYS A 112 -1.05 -15.61 2.32
CA CYS A 112 0.19 -16.36 2.07
C CYS A 112 1.21 -15.64 1.18
N ARG A 113 0.79 -14.82 0.20
CA ARG A 113 1.69 -14.04 -0.67
C ARG A 113 2.58 -13.05 0.11
N ARG A 114 2.17 -12.65 1.31
CA ARG A 114 2.94 -11.73 2.19
C ARG A 114 3.67 -12.45 3.33
N CYS A 115 3.66 -13.79 3.34
CA CYS A 115 4.32 -14.56 4.39
C CYS A 115 5.82 -14.29 4.40
N LYS A 116 6.40 -14.12 5.60
CA LYS A 116 7.84 -13.91 5.76
C LYS A 116 8.66 -15.19 5.61
N GLU A 117 8.03 -16.34 5.75
CA GLU A 117 8.68 -17.64 5.66
C GLU A 117 8.81 -18.11 4.21
N PRO A 118 9.99 -18.61 3.77
CA PRO A 118 10.30 -18.98 2.38
C PRO A 118 9.70 -20.34 1.98
N SER A 119 8.46 -20.61 2.38
CA SER A 119 7.76 -21.85 2.09
C SER A 119 6.89 -21.77 0.84
N TYR A 120 6.93 -20.68 0.07
CA TYR A 120 6.12 -20.49 -1.13
C TYR A 120 6.96 -20.79 -2.38
N LEU A 121 6.47 -21.66 -3.26
CA LEU A 121 7.08 -21.96 -4.56
C LEU A 121 6.65 -20.92 -5.60
N CYS A 122 7.52 -20.71 -6.58
CA CYS A 122 7.25 -19.89 -7.75
C CYS A 122 5.94 -20.33 -8.43
N GLU A 123 5.08 -19.35 -8.75
CA GLU A 123 3.78 -19.60 -9.37
C GLU A 123 3.90 -20.07 -10.84
N GLU A 124 5.06 -19.87 -11.49
CA GLU A 124 5.33 -20.34 -12.85
C GLU A 124 5.30 -21.87 -12.98
N GLU A 125 4.57 -22.38 -13.99
CA GLU A 125 4.38 -23.81 -14.19
C GLU A 125 5.71 -24.57 -14.33
N GLY A 126 5.85 -25.66 -13.57
CA GLY A 126 7.06 -26.48 -13.56
C GLY A 126 8.23 -25.88 -12.78
N CYS A 127 8.07 -24.72 -12.14
CA CYS A 127 9.11 -24.13 -11.31
C CYS A 127 9.05 -24.64 -9.86
N GLU A 128 10.12 -25.28 -9.40
CA GLU A 128 10.25 -25.72 -8.00
C GLU A 128 11.09 -24.76 -7.13
N ARG A 129 11.39 -23.55 -7.62
CA ARG A 129 12.21 -22.58 -6.87
C ARG A 129 11.35 -21.81 -5.86
N PRO A 130 11.93 -21.39 -4.71
CA PRO A 130 11.21 -20.57 -3.75
C PRO A 130 10.95 -19.16 -4.31
N VAL A 131 9.83 -18.56 -3.93
CA VAL A 131 9.51 -17.17 -4.27
C VAL A 131 10.49 -16.22 -3.57
N GLN A 132 11.12 -15.37 -4.39
CA GLN A 132 11.98 -14.28 -3.96
C GLN A 132 11.24 -12.93 -4.07
N ILE A 133 10.36 -12.80 -5.05
CA ILE A 133 9.56 -11.59 -5.30
C ILE A 133 8.12 -11.84 -4.86
N ARG A 134 7.87 -11.61 -3.56
CA ARG A 134 6.60 -11.93 -2.88
C ARG A 134 5.37 -11.28 -3.49
N GLN A 135 5.50 -10.05 -3.97
CA GLN A 135 4.42 -9.28 -4.57
C GLN A 135 3.98 -9.88 -5.92
N ALA A 136 4.90 -10.55 -6.62
CA ALA A 136 4.65 -11.18 -7.91
C ALA A 136 4.41 -12.70 -7.80
N GLY A 137 4.76 -13.33 -6.67
CA GLY A 137 4.67 -14.79 -6.53
C GLY A 137 5.73 -15.54 -7.32
N LEU A 138 6.85 -14.89 -7.66
CA LEU A 138 7.86 -15.44 -8.57
C LEU A 138 9.21 -15.66 -7.86
N CYS A 139 9.96 -16.66 -8.32
CA CYS A 139 11.40 -16.73 -8.04
C CYS A 139 12.14 -15.56 -8.72
N LEU A 140 13.40 -15.34 -8.38
CA LEU A 140 14.16 -14.21 -8.93
C LEU A 140 14.32 -14.34 -10.44
N THR A 141 14.59 -15.56 -10.94
CA THR A 141 14.72 -15.83 -12.37
C THR A 141 13.44 -15.51 -13.14
N HIS A 142 12.28 -16.03 -12.71
CA HIS A 142 11.03 -15.77 -13.40
C HIS A 142 10.58 -14.31 -13.27
N ALA A 143 10.84 -13.67 -12.11
CA ALA A 143 10.58 -12.24 -11.98
C ALA A 143 11.41 -11.39 -12.96
N VAL A 144 12.67 -11.75 -13.20
CA VAL A 144 13.52 -11.07 -14.19
C VAL A 144 13.05 -11.37 -15.61
N GLN A 145 12.63 -12.61 -15.91
CA GLN A 145 12.14 -12.98 -17.24
C GLN A 145 10.81 -12.30 -17.59
N GLU A 146 9.89 -12.22 -16.63
CA GLU A 146 8.57 -11.64 -16.84
C GLU A 146 8.59 -10.10 -16.78
N LEU A 147 9.39 -9.51 -15.88
CA LEU A 147 9.29 -8.09 -15.53
C LEU A 147 10.60 -7.31 -15.74
N GLY A 148 11.68 -7.97 -16.15
CA GLY A 148 12.99 -7.38 -16.48
C GLY A 148 13.23 -7.23 -17.97
N ASP A 149 12.26 -6.70 -18.71
CA ASP A 149 12.28 -6.61 -20.18
C ASP A 149 13.62 -6.08 -20.73
N GLY A 150 14.27 -6.89 -21.57
CA GLY A 150 15.55 -6.57 -22.21
C GLY A 150 16.80 -6.66 -21.32
N TRP A 151 16.67 -6.89 -20.01
CA TRP A 151 17.83 -7.03 -19.13
C TRP A 151 18.49 -8.41 -19.28
N LYS A 152 19.82 -8.46 -19.19
CA LYS A 152 20.60 -9.69 -19.20
C LYS A 152 21.63 -9.69 -18.05
N PRO A 153 21.93 -10.86 -17.48
CA PRO A 153 23.03 -11.00 -16.53
C PRO A 153 24.33 -10.49 -17.12
N LEU A 154 25.11 -9.80 -16.30
CA LEU A 154 26.45 -9.35 -16.68
C LEU A 154 27.36 -10.57 -16.87
N THR A 155 28.22 -10.50 -17.89
CA THR A 155 29.30 -11.47 -18.09
C THR A 155 30.36 -11.32 -16.99
N GLU A 156 31.21 -12.34 -16.81
CA GLU A 156 32.30 -12.28 -15.83
C GLU A 156 33.26 -11.11 -16.09
N ASN A 157 33.51 -10.80 -17.36
CA ASN A 157 34.33 -9.66 -17.76
C ASN A 157 33.66 -8.32 -17.39
N GLU A 158 32.34 -8.18 -17.59
CA GLU A 158 31.61 -6.97 -17.23
C GLU A 158 31.49 -6.77 -15.71
N LEU A 159 31.34 -7.86 -14.94
CA LEU A 159 31.37 -7.83 -13.49
C LEU A 159 32.73 -7.34 -12.98
N ALA A 160 33.82 -7.90 -13.51
CA ALA A 160 35.18 -7.52 -13.13
C ALA A 160 35.47 -6.04 -13.41
N VAL A 161 35.06 -5.52 -14.56
CA VAL A 161 35.25 -4.09 -14.93
C VAL A 161 34.48 -3.16 -13.97
N LEU A 162 33.27 -3.54 -13.57
CA LEU A 162 32.40 -2.73 -12.68
C LEU A 162 32.78 -2.80 -11.19
N GLU A 163 33.50 -3.85 -10.77
CA GLU A 163 34.08 -3.94 -9.44
C GLU A 163 35.32 -3.06 -9.29
N VAL A 164 36.19 -3.04 -10.31
CA VAL A 164 37.42 -2.22 -10.34
C VAL A 164 37.09 -0.72 -10.37
N THR A 165 36.07 -0.29 -11.11
CA THR A 165 35.67 1.12 -11.16
C THR A 165 35.12 1.65 -9.83
N THR A 166 34.49 0.81 -9.01
CA THR A 166 34.01 1.20 -7.68
C THR A 166 35.11 1.32 -6.62
N MET A 167 36.31 0.79 -6.86
CA MET A 167 37.46 0.98 -5.95
C MET A 167 38.26 2.26 -6.24
N HIS A 168 38.10 2.87 -7.42
CA HIS A 168 38.83 4.09 -7.79
C HIS A 168 38.05 5.40 -7.55
N THR A 169 36.76 5.35 -7.24
CA THR A 169 35.99 6.56 -6.92
C THR A 169 36.21 7.11 -5.51
N ASP A 170 36.80 6.32 -4.60
CA ASP A 170 37.16 6.79 -3.25
C ASP A 170 38.59 7.38 -3.18
N SER A 171 39.40 7.25 -4.25
CA SER A 171 40.80 7.71 -4.27
C SER A 171 41.14 8.78 -5.31
N VAL A 172 40.23 9.17 -6.21
CA VAL A 172 40.50 10.21 -7.22
C VAL A 172 39.76 11.50 -6.87
N LYS A 173 40.14 12.12 -5.74
CA LYS A 173 40.13 13.57 -5.58
C LYS A 173 41.56 14.09 -5.74
N LYS A 174 42.09 14.03 -6.97
CA LYS A 174 43.16 14.92 -7.48
C LYS A 174 43.61 14.46 -8.87
N GLY A 175 43.57 15.41 -9.81
CA GLY A 175 44.38 15.41 -11.03
C GLY A 175 43.86 14.55 -12.18
N HIS A 176 43.15 15.16 -13.13
CA HIS A 176 43.83 15.75 -14.28
C HIS A 176 42.81 16.40 -15.23
N GLU A 177 43.04 17.68 -15.48
CA GLU A 177 42.61 18.37 -16.68
C GLU A 177 43.33 17.73 -17.87
N ASN A 178 42.58 17.40 -18.92
CA ASN A 178 42.91 17.72 -20.30
C ASN A 178 41.72 17.37 -21.19
N GLY A 179 41.28 18.36 -21.96
CA GLY A 179 40.07 18.32 -22.76
C GLY A 179 40.20 17.54 -24.07
N ALA A 180 39.04 17.21 -24.62
CA ALA A 180 38.82 17.13 -26.06
C ALA A 180 37.39 17.64 -26.30
N VAL A 181 37.30 18.82 -26.89
CA VAL A 181 36.09 19.39 -27.46
C VAL A 181 35.80 18.62 -28.75
N HIS A 182 34.60 18.08 -28.87
CA HIS A 182 33.99 17.85 -30.19
C HIS A 182 32.54 18.31 -30.16
N GLU A 183 32.26 19.30 -31.00
CA GLU A 183 30.95 19.89 -31.24
C GLU A 183 29.97 18.91 -31.89
N VAL A 184 28.74 18.96 -31.38
CA VAL A 184 27.42 18.86 -32.03
C VAL A 184 27.38 18.35 -33.46
N HIS A 185 26.74 17.18 -33.70
CA HIS A 185 25.98 16.91 -34.93
C HIS A 185 24.61 16.31 -34.58
N GLY A 186 23.56 16.85 -35.20
CA GLY A 186 22.17 16.51 -34.97
C GLY A 186 21.82 15.04 -35.26
N ALA A 187 20.92 14.49 -34.46
CA ALA A 187 20.41 13.14 -34.60
C ALA A 187 19.52 13.03 -35.86
N THR A 188 20.12 12.64 -36.98
CA THR A 188 19.40 11.92 -38.03
C THR A 188 18.99 10.56 -37.49
N VAL A 189 17.75 10.14 -37.79
CA VAL A 189 17.20 8.83 -37.45
C VAL A 189 18.10 7.77 -38.08
N GLY A 190 19.02 7.21 -37.29
CA GLY A 190 19.94 6.17 -37.75
C GLY A 190 19.14 4.94 -38.18
N GLU A 191 19.32 4.53 -39.43
CA GLU A 191 18.77 3.27 -39.94
C GLU A 191 19.14 2.11 -39.01
N HIS A 192 18.16 1.26 -38.70
CA HIS A 192 18.40 0.12 -37.83
C HIS A 192 19.49 -0.77 -38.47
N PRO A 193 20.52 -1.24 -37.73
CA PRO A 193 21.67 -1.97 -38.30
C PRO A 193 21.33 -3.32 -38.95
N TYR A 194 20.04 -3.70 -38.96
CA TYR A 194 19.51 -4.91 -39.59
C TYR A 194 18.39 -4.60 -40.61
N ALA A 195 18.19 -3.33 -40.97
CA ALA A 195 17.16 -2.92 -41.94
C ALA A 195 17.37 -3.56 -43.32
N HIS A 196 18.64 -3.82 -43.68
CA HIS A 196 19.03 -4.49 -44.92
C HIS A 196 19.34 -5.98 -44.75
N ASP A 197 19.02 -6.60 -43.61
CA ASP A 197 19.21 -8.05 -43.42
C ASP A 197 18.28 -8.81 -44.37
N PRO A 198 18.79 -9.73 -45.23
CA PRO A 198 17.98 -10.47 -46.20
C PRO A 198 16.81 -11.24 -45.57
N ILE A 199 16.97 -11.69 -44.32
CA ILE A 199 15.92 -12.43 -43.59
C ILE A 199 14.83 -11.47 -43.12
N VAL A 200 15.19 -10.24 -42.73
CA VAL A 200 14.22 -9.19 -42.36
C VAL A 200 13.38 -8.79 -43.57
N LEU A 201 14.04 -8.52 -44.70
CA LEU A 201 13.35 -8.13 -45.95
C LEU A 201 12.45 -9.25 -46.49
N ARG A 202 12.87 -10.52 -46.37
CA ARG A 202 12.06 -11.68 -46.75
C ARG A 202 10.77 -11.81 -45.95
N HIS A 203 10.82 -11.54 -44.64
CA HIS A 203 9.66 -11.66 -43.75
C HIS A 203 8.79 -10.41 -43.68
N LEU A 204 9.25 -9.27 -44.21
CA LEU A 204 8.54 -7.99 -44.10
C LEU A 204 7.12 -8.02 -44.72
N PRO A 205 6.89 -8.59 -45.93
CA PRO A 205 5.54 -8.65 -46.50
C PRO A 205 4.58 -9.49 -45.65
N ASP A 206 5.02 -10.65 -45.16
CA ASP A 206 4.20 -11.52 -44.31
C ASP A 206 3.96 -10.89 -42.93
N ALA A 207 4.95 -10.14 -42.41
CA ALA A 207 4.80 -9.38 -41.17
C ALA A 207 3.75 -8.27 -41.31
N ARG A 208 3.67 -7.57 -42.44
CA ARG A 208 2.60 -6.60 -42.72
C ARG A 208 1.22 -7.27 -42.63
N ALA A 209 1.03 -8.36 -43.37
CA ALA A 209 -0.24 -9.09 -43.39
C ALA A 209 -0.62 -9.67 -42.02
N TYR A 210 0.36 -10.12 -41.24
CA TYR A 210 0.12 -10.61 -39.88
C TYR A 210 -0.26 -9.48 -38.92
N VAL A 211 0.43 -8.34 -38.98
CA VAL A 211 0.20 -7.21 -38.07
C VAL A 211 -1.13 -6.53 -38.31
N SER A 212 -1.61 -6.44 -39.56
CA SER A 212 -2.94 -5.87 -39.86
C SER A 212 -4.10 -6.65 -39.23
N THR A 213 -3.90 -7.95 -38.93
CA THR A 213 -4.90 -8.76 -38.22
C THR A 213 -4.92 -8.55 -36.70
N MET A 214 -3.94 -7.82 -36.16
CA MET A 214 -3.74 -7.67 -34.71
C MET A 214 -4.00 -6.24 -34.25
N ARG A 215 -4.49 -6.10 -33.01
CA ARG A 215 -4.68 -4.78 -32.38
C ARG A 215 -3.37 -4.20 -31.82
N THR A 216 -2.50 -5.09 -31.33
CA THR A 216 -1.19 -4.76 -30.78
C THR A 216 -0.18 -5.81 -31.20
N VAL A 217 1.05 -5.39 -31.45
CA VAL A 217 2.15 -6.27 -31.83
C VAL A 217 3.37 -6.03 -30.94
N SER A 218 4.04 -7.11 -30.52
CA SER A 218 5.26 -7.04 -29.72
C SER A 218 6.45 -7.68 -30.47
N ASN A 219 7.67 -7.43 -29.98
CA ASN A 219 8.86 -8.13 -30.48
C ASN A 219 8.70 -9.65 -30.36
N VAL A 220 8.04 -10.12 -29.30
CA VAL A 220 7.80 -11.54 -29.03
C VAL A 220 6.88 -12.15 -30.08
N SER A 221 5.75 -11.50 -30.40
CA SER A 221 4.80 -12.03 -31.40
C SER A 221 5.43 -12.14 -32.80
N ILE A 222 6.27 -11.17 -33.20
CA ILE A 222 6.99 -11.25 -34.48
C ILE A 222 8.07 -12.34 -34.44
N ARG A 223 8.79 -12.46 -33.32
CA ARG A 223 9.84 -13.46 -33.15
C ARG A 223 9.29 -14.88 -33.27
N GLU A 224 8.19 -15.17 -32.57
CA GLU A 224 7.55 -16.49 -32.56
C GLU A 224 6.93 -16.81 -33.91
N ARG A 225 6.21 -15.86 -34.52
CA ARG A 225 5.55 -16.08 -35.81
C ARG A 225 6.52 -16.37 -36.95
N PHE A 226 7.64 -15.67 -36.99
CA PHE A 226 8.60 -15.75 -38.09
C PHE A 226 9.88 -16.51 -37.72
N SER A 227 9.96 -17.10 -36.53
CA SER A 227 11.14 -17.81 -36.02
C SER A 227 12.45 -17.01 -36.20
N THR A 228 12.40 -15.70 -35.94
CA THR A 228 13.54 -14.80 -36.12
C THR A 228 14.27 -14.53 -34.80
N SER A 229 15.42 -13.85 -34.84
CA SER A 229 16.08 -13.37 -33.62
C SER A 229 15.41 -12.08 -33.11
N PHE A 230 15.58 -11.76 -31.83
CA PHE A 230 15.03 -10.53 -31.25
C PHE A 230 15.44 -9.26 -32.03
N LYS A 231 16.72 -9.17 -32.44
CA LYS A 231 17.24 -8.03 -33.22
C LYS A 231 16.56 -7.90 -34.59
N ARG A 232 16.23 -9.02 -35.24
CA ARG A 232 15.51 -9.05 -36.52
C ARG A 232 14.03 -8.72 -36.35
N ALA A 233 13.39 -9.23 -35.30
CA ALA A 233 12.02 -8.87 -34.95
C ALA A 233 11.88 -7.36 -34.65
N GLN A 234 12.85 -6.78 -33.95
CA GLN A 234 12.93 -5.34 -33.70
C GLN A 234 13.13 -4.54 -34.99
N ALA A 235 13.97 -5.03 -35.91
CA ALA A 235 14.16 -4.40 -37.22
C ALA A 235 12.87 -4.41 -38.05
N ILE A 236 12.17 -5.55 -38.11
CA ILE A 236 10.86 -5.69 -38.77
C ILE A 236 9.87 -4.68 -38.19
N LEU A 237 9.73 -4.59 -36.86
CA LEU A 237 8.82 -3.62 -36.24
C LEU A 237 9.22 -2.16 -36.50
N SER A 238 10.52 -1.87 -36.59
CA SER A 238 11.01 -0.51 -36.89
C SER A 238 10.71 -0.12 -38.34
N LEU A 239 10.81 -1.06 -39.29
CA LEU A 239 10.39 -0.84 -40.68
C LEU A 239 8.88 -0.64 -40.79
N LEU A 240 8.07 -1.44 -40.07
CA LEU A 240 6.62 -1.26 -40.01
C LEU A 240 6.21 0.07 -39.33
N GLU A 241 7.03 0.61 -38.43
CA GLU A 241 6.84 1.93 -37.81
C GLU A 241 7.15 3.05 -38.80
N GLN A 242 8.23 2.93 -39.58
CA GLN A 242 8.56 3.86 -40.67
C GLN A 242 7.49 3.88 -41.76
N GLU A 243 6.86 2.74 -42.03
CA GLU A 243 5.73 2.61 -42.96
C GLU A 243 4.39 3.08 -42.39
N GLY A 244 4.34 3.50 -41.11
CA GLY A 244 3.12 4.00 -40.48
C GLY A 244 2.06 2.93 -40.18
N ILE A 245 2.44 1.64 -40.15
CA ILE A 245 1.52 0.52 -39.85
C ILE A 245 1.40 0.33 -38.33
N VAL A 246 2.49 0.54 -37.60
CA VAL A 246 2.53 0.42 -36.13
C VAL A 246 2.95 1.73 -35.48
N GLY A 247 2.39 1.99 -34.31
CA GLY A 247 2.65 3.19 -33.54
C GLY A 247 4.07 3.24 -32.96
N PRO A 248 4.50 4.43 -32.53
CA PRO A 248 5.86 4.65 -32.10
C PRO A 248 6.24 3.79 -30.90
N LYS A 249 7.53 3.44 -30.79
CA LYS A 249 8.03 2.69 -29.63
C LYS A 249 7.77 3.46 -28.32
N ARG A 250 6.84 2.96 -27.50
CA ARG A 250 6.65 3.41 -26.12
C ARG A 250 7.34 2.41 -25.18
N ALA A 251 8.04 2.91 -24.17
CA ALA A 251 8.72 2.03 -23.22
C ALA A 251 7.73 1.04 -22.60
N LEU A 252 8.08 -0.26 -22.64
CA LEU A 252 7.40 -1.36 -21.93
C LEU A 252 5.97 -1.73 -22.41
N LEU A 253 5.51 -1.25 -23.58
CA LEU A 253 4.19 -1.61 -24.12
C LEU A 253 4.28 -2.22 -25.53
N PRO A 254 3.42 -3.22 -25.85
CA PRO A 254 3.20 -3.65 -27.23
C PRO A 254 2.83 -2.46 -28.12
N ARG A 255 3.38 -2.43 -29.34
CA ARG A 255 3.09 -1.36 -30.30
C ARG A 255 1.65 -1.49 -30.77
N LEU A 256 0.92 -0.38 -30.77
CA LEU A 256 -0.45 -0.33 -31.27
C LEU A 256 -0.43 -0.39 -32.80
N VAL A 257 -1.31 -1.17 -33.42
CA VAL A 257 -1.46 -1.17 -34.89
C VAL A 257 -2.35 0.02 -35.27
N LEU A 258 -1.83 0.92 -36.12
CA LEU A 258 -2.41 2.25 -36.34
C LEU A 258 -3.74 2.19 -37.11
N GLU A 259 -3.94 1.18 -37.97
CA GLU A 259 -5.23 0.92 -38.63
C GLU A 259 -6.36 0.71 -37.59
N HIS A 260 -6.09 -0.01 -36.50
CA HIS A 260 -7.03 -0.25 -35.41
C HIS A 260 -7.08 0.89 -34.38
N ALA A 261 -6.06 1.75 -34.35
CA ALA A 261 -6.02 2.92 -33.46
C ALA A 261 -7.05 3.97 -33.87
N HIS A 262 -7.16 4.26 -35.17
CA HIS A 262 -8.16 5.17 -35.71
C HIS A 262 -9.60 4.67 -35.47
N GLU A 263 -9.84 3.37 -35.52
CA GLU A 263 -11.15 2.79 -35.17
C GLU A 263 -11.43 2.80 -33.65
N ALA A 264 -10.41 2.55 -32.82
CA ALA A 264 -10.54 2.57 -31.37
C ALA A 264 -10.75 3.99 -30.82
N ASP A 265 -10.13 5.00 -31.41
CA ASP A 265 -10.32 6.40 -31.03
C ASP A 265 -11.67 6.93 -31.55
N LYS A 266 -12.12 6.55 -32.76
CA LYS A 266 -13.52 6.78 -33.21
C LYS A 266 -14.56 6.13 -32.29
N ARG A 267 -14.26 4.98 -31.68
CA ARG A 267 -15.14 4.31 -30.70
C ARG A 267 -15.06 4.89 -29.28
N LYS A 268 -14.00 5.64 -28.94
CA LYS A 268 -13.91 6.38 -27.67
C LYS A 268 -14.56 7.76 -27.76
N GLU A 269 -14.61 8.35 -28.95
CA GLU A 269 -15.32 9.61 -29.24
C GLU A 269 -16.82 9.41 -29.55
N ALA A 270 -17.25 8.22 -29.96
CA ALA A 270 -18.66 7.82 -29.90
C ALA A 270 -19.00 7.40 -28.44
N VAL A 271 -19.89 8.00 -27.66
CA VAL A 271 -20.94 9.01 -27.88
C VAL A 271 -20.99 9.84 -26.59
N PHE A 272 -20.36 11.01 -26.58
CA PHE A 272 -20.81 12.07 -25.66
C PHE A 272 -22.06 12.67 -26.30
N SER A 273 -23.24 12.27 -25.83
CA SER A 273 -24.48 12.96 -26.18
C SER A 273 -24.85 13.86 -25.03
N GLU A 274 -24.69 15.16 -25.23
CA GLU A 274 -25.13 16.17 -24.27
C GLU A 274 -26.62 16.03 -23.94
N GLU A 275 -27.41 15.57 -24.91
CA GLU A 275 -28.84 15.28 -24.75
C GLU A 275 -29.09 14.16 -23.73
N ILE A 276 -28.34 13.06 -23.80
CA ILE A 276 -28.43 11.94 -22.83
C ILE A 276 -28.03 12.42 -21.43
N VAL A 277 -26.97 13.22 -21.31
CA VAL A 277 -26.55 13.78 -20.02
C VAL A 277 -27.69 14.62 -19.44
N MET A 278 -28.28 15.53 -20.22
CA MET A 278 -29.38 16.39 -19.76
C MET A 278 -30.63 15.60 -19.34
N GLN A 279 -30.99 14.53 -20.06
CA GLN A 279 -32.10 13.64 -19.70
C GLN A 279 -31.84 12.91 -18.37
N LEU A 280 -30.59 12.47 -18.13
CA LEU A 280 -30.21 11.74 -16.92
C LEU A 280 -29.92 12.63 -15.70
N MET A 281 -29.73 13.94 -15.89
CA MET A 281 -29.37 14.87 -14.80
C MET A 281 -30.40 14.90 -13.67
N SER A 282 -31.70 14.91 -13.97
CA SER A 282 -32.75 14.97 -12.95
C SER A 282 -32.81 13.68 -12.11
N GLN A 283 -32.63 12.52 -12.75
CA GLN A 283 -32.58 11.23 -12.09
C GLN A 283 -31.31 11.08 -11.23
N ALA A 284 -30.17 11.54 -11.75
CA ALA A 284 -28.90 11.54 -11.01
C ALA A 284 -28.99 12.38 -9.73
N GLU A 285 -29.58 13.56 -9.82
CA GLU A 285 -29.77 14.45 -8.67
C GLU A 285 -30.63 13.79 -7.58
N LYS A 286 -31.78 13.21 -7.97
CA LYS A 286 -32.66 12.47 -7.06
C LYS A 286 -31.93 11.30 -6.38
N LEU A 287 -31.24 10.46 -7.16
CA LEU A 287 -30.52 9.29 -6.64
C LEU A 287 -29.42 9.68 -5.65
N VAL A 288 -28.64 10.73 -5.98
CA VAL A 288 -27.57 11.22 -5.11
C VAL A 288 -28.16 11.68 -3.78
N ARG A 289 -29.22 12.51 -3.80
CA ARG A 289 -29.90 12.99 -2.59
C ARG A 289 -30.45 11.84 -1.73
N GLU A 290 -31.14 10.88 -2.35
CA GLU A 290 -31.76 9.74 -1.64
C GLU A 290 -30.72 8.82 -0.98
N HIS A 291 -29.62 8.54 -1.67
CA HIS A 291 -28.64 7.56 -1.19
C HIS A 291 -27.51 8.14 -0.34
N GLY A 292 -27.40 9.47 -0.27
CA GLY A 292 -26.32 10.11 0.50
C GLY A 292 -24.93 9.90 -0.09
N ARG A 293 -24.81 9.50 -1.37
CA ARG A 293 -23.54 9.09 -2.00
C ARG A 293 -23.42 9.62 -3.42
N ALA A 294 -22.36 10.40 -3.68
CA ALA A 294 -22.01 10.84 -5.03
C ALA A 294 -20.67 10.21 -5.47
N ALA A 295 -20.73 9.19 -6.32
CA ALA A 295 -19.56 8.53 -6.89
C ALA A 295 -19.82 8.09 -8.34
N ILE A 296 -18.81 8.20 -9.21
CA ILE A 296 -18.93 7.84 -10.64
C ILE A 296 -19.40 6.40 -10.82
N ARG A 297 -18.78 5.43 -10.11
CA ARG A 297 -19.18 4.02 -10.18
C ARG A 297 -20.63 3.78 -9.72
N PHE A 298 -21.12 4.59 -8.77
CA PHE A 298 -22.50 4.51 -8.31
C PHE A 298 -23.46 4.97 -9.41
N LEU A 299 -23.19 6.11 -10.06
CA LEU A 299 -24.00 6.62 -11.16
C LEU A 299 -24.00 5.69 -12.38
N ILE A 300 -22.84 5.13 -12.75
CA ILE A 300 -22.75 4.13 -13.84
C ILE A 300 -23.69 2.95 -13.57
N LYS A 301 -23.67 2.43 -12.33
CA LYS A 301 -24.48 1.27 -11.95
C LYS A 301 -25.98 1.57 -11.90
N GLN A 302 -26.37 2.75 -11.41
CA GLN A 302 -27.78 3.09 -11.20
C GLN A 302 -28.45 3.67 -12.45
N LEU A 303 -27.73 4.43 -13.27
CA LEU A 303 -28.25 5.08 -14.47
C LEU A 303 -27.94 4.30 -15.75
N HIS A 304 -27.26 3.15 -15.64
CA HIS A 304 -26.82 2.32 -16.77
C HIS A 304 -26.12 3.13 -17.87
N THR A 305 -25.30 4.10 -17.46
CA THR A 305 -24.66 5.08 -18.37
C THR A 305 -23.16 4.82 -18.52
N SER A 306 -22.57 5.40 -19.56
CA SER A 306 -21.13 5.29 -19.82
C SER A 306 -20.31 6.09 -18.81
N TYR A 307 -19.02 5.75 -18.67
CA TYR A 307 -18.12 6.50 -17.79
C TYR A 307 -17.99 7.99 -18.15
N PRO A 308 -17.86 8.39 -19.43
CA PRO A 308 -17.85 9.80 -19.84
C PRO A 308 -19.10 10.56 -19.38
N ASN A 309 -20.29 10.00 -19.59
CA ASN A 309 -21.55 10.62 -19.20
C ASN A 309 -21.65 10.73 -17.67
N ALA A 310 -21.30 9.68 -16.93
CA ALA A 310 -21.30 9.73 -15.45
C ALA A 310 -20.31 10.75 -14.89
N ARG A 311 -19.16 10.95 -15.56
CA ARG A 311 -18.18 11.98 -15.19
C ARG A 311 -18.73 13.39 -15.42
N GLU A 312 -19.39 13.63 -16.55
CA GLU A 312 -20.01 14.92 -16.86
C GLU A 312 -21.17 15.23 -15.90
N ILE A 313 -22.02 14.23 -15.60
CA ILE A 313 -23.09 14.37 -14.61
C ILE A 313 -22.52 14.80 -13.25
N MET A 314 -21.43 14.20 -12.78
CA MET A 314 -20.76 14.62 -11.54
C MET A 314 -20.26 16.06 -11.59
N ARG A 315 -19.73 16.50 -12.74
CA ARG A 315 -19.28 17.89 -12.94
C ARG A 315 -20.45 18.86 -12.84
N ARG A 316 -21.57 18.58 -13.52
CA ARG A 316 -22.77 19.43 -13.48
C ARG A 316 -23.46 19.43 -12.10
N LEU A 317 -23.43 18.32 -11.37
CA LEU A 317 -23.93 18.26 -9.98
C LEU A 317 -23.07 19.12 -9.03
N GLU A 318 -21.76 19.21 -9.27
CA GLU A 318 -20.85 20.09 -8.52
C GLU A 318 -21.10 21.57 -8.87
N GLU A 319 -21.27 21.90 -10.16
CA GLU A 319 -21.62 23.25 -10.61
C GLU A 319 -22.97 23.73 -10.03
N LYS A 320 -23.97 22.84 -9.96
CA LYS A 320 -25.25 23.10 -9.31
C LYS A 320 -25.18 23.15 -7.78
N LYS A 321 -23.99 22.94 -7.19
CA LYS A 321 -23.77 22.86 -5.74
C LYS A 321 -24.60 21.79 -5.03
N VAL A 322 -24.98 20.71 -5.72
CA VAL A 322 -25.62 19.53 -5.11
C VAL A 322 -24.59 18.69 -4.36
N ILE A 323 -23.38 18.61 -4.89
CA ILE A 323 -22.26 17.85 -4.31
C ILE A 323 -21.04 18.74 -4.08
N GLY A 324 -20.26 18.39 -3.08
CA GLY A 324 -19.07 19.12 -2.66
C GLY A 324 -17.91 18.97 -3.64
N PRO A 325 -16.91 19.87 -3.53
CA PRO A 325 -15.72 19.81 -4.36
C PRO A 325 -14.97 18.49 -4.20
N TYR A 326 -14.21 18.10 -5.22
CA TYR A 326 -13.37 16.91 -5.14
C TYR A 326 -12.18 17.13 -4.21
N VAL A 327 -12.25 16.59 -2.98
CA VAL A 327 -11.17 16.78 -1.98
C VAL A 327 -10.22 15.59 -1.90
N VAL A 328 -10.72 14.35 -2.07
CA VAL A 328 -9.90 13.14 -1.83
C VAL A 328 -10.21 12.03 -2.85
N PRO A 329 -9.19 11.37 -3.43
CA PRO A 329 -9.41 10.18 -4.24
C PRO A 329 -9.94 9.00 -3.42
N LYS A 330 -10.93 8.29 -3.99
CA LYS A 330 -11.58 7.06 -3.47
C LYS A 330 -12.73 7.23 -2.45
N THR A 331 -13.02 8.44 -1.97
CA THR A 331 -14.23 8.68 -1.14
C THR A 331 -15.38 9.24 -1.97
N PRO A 332 -16.64 8.83 -1.71
CA PRO A 332 -17.82 9.50 -2.28
C PRO A 332 -17.80 10.99 -1.92
N ARG A 333 -18.19 11.85 -2.86
CA ARG A 333 -18.28 13.29 -2.59
C ARG A 333 -19.42 13.56 -1.61
N ALA A 334 -19.23 14.56 -0.75
CA ALA A 334 -20.25 15.01 0.18
C ALA A 334 -21.42 15.64 -0.60
N ILE A 335 -22.64 15.53 -0.10
CA ILE A 335 -23.81 16.20 -0.66
C ILE A 335 -24.00 17.50 0.11
N LEU A 336 -24.16 18.61 -0.61
CA LEU A 336 -24.19 19.96 -0.03
C LEU A 336 -25.60 20.43 0.35
N ASP A 337 -26.65 19.74 -0.10
CA ASP A 337 -28.02 20.19 0.15
C ASP A 337 -28.61 19.73 1.48
N ASN A 338 -29.02 20.76 2.23
CA ASN A 338 -29.92 20.85 3.38
C ASN A 338 -30.21 19.54 4.11
N ALA A 339 -29.59 19.42 5.29
CA ALA A 339 -29.96 18.50 6.34
C ALA A 339 -31.48 18.46 6.53
N VAL A 340 -32.15 17.51 5.87
CA VAL A 340 -33.44 17.04 6.36
C VAL A 340 -33.16 16.57 7.78
N PRO A 341 -33.68 17.24 8.81
CA PRO A 341 -33.40 16.84 10.17
C PRO A 341 -34.07 15.48 10.38
N LEU A 342 -33.28 14.42 10.32
CA LEU A 342 -33.74 13.11 10.73
C LEU A 342 -33.96 13.21 12.24
N ASN A 343 -35.19 13.02 12.67
CA ASN A 343 -35.52 12.90 14.09
C ASN A 343 -34.70 11.74 14.67
N CYS A 344 -33.73 12.06 15.52
CA CYS A 344 -32.90 11.06 16.15
C CYS A 344 -33.77 10.20 17.07
N PRO A 345 -33.92 8.88 16.84
CA PRO A 345 -34.81 8.03 17.63
C PRO A 345 -34.43 8.02 19.12
N SER A 346 -33.15 8.24 19.44
CA SER A 346 -32.65 8.24 20.82
C SER A 346 -32.85 9.55 21.59
N CYS A 347 -33.05 10.69 20.94
CA CYS A 347 -33.13 11.98 21.65
C CYS A 347 -34.20 12.94 21.13
N LYS A 348 -35.00 12.52 20.14
CA LYS A 348 -36.11 13.27 19.53
C LYS A 348 -35.76 14.68 19.01
N LYS A 349 -34.47 15.06 18.99
CA LYS A 349 -33.99 16.34 18.47
C LYS A 349 -33.64 16.21 16.99
N SER A 350 -33.98 17.26 16.24
CA SER A 350 -33.49 17.55 14.90
C SER A 350 -31.99 17.85 14.97
N ALA A 351 -31.16 16.87 14.63
CA ALA A 351 -29.72 17.04 14.57
C ALA A 351 -29.17 16.32 13.33
N PRO A 352 -28.08 16.83 12.72
CA PRO A 352 -27.50 16.20 11.55
C PRO A 352 -27.13 14.73 11.85
N PRO A 353 -27.44 13.80 10.93
CA PRO A 353 -27.19 12.37 11.14
C PRO A 353 -25.70 12.10 11.29
N ALA A 354 -25.33 11.14 12.15
CA ALA A 354 -23.97 10.67 12.22
C ALA A 354 -23.56 10.00 10.87
N ARG A 355 -22.26 10.05 10.52
CA ARG A 355 -21.67 9.46 9.29
C ARG A 355 -21.94 7.94 9.08
N LYS A 356 -22.64 7.25 9.99
CA LYS A 356 -22.83 5.80 9.99
C LYS A 356 -24.32 5.44 9.97
N LYS A 357 -24.63 4.25 9.44
CA LYS A 357 -25.97 3.65 9.23
C LYS A 357 -26.90 3.52 10.45
N THR A 358 -26.56 4.08 11.61
CA THR A 358 -27.27 3.79 12.87
C THR A 358 -28.53 4.63 13.08
N GLY A 359 -28.82 5.62 12.22
CA GLY A 359 -29.97 6.52 12.40
C GLY A 359 -29.85 7.46 13.61
N GLU A 360 -28.81 7.31 14.42
CA GLU A 360 -28.50 8.14 15.58
C GLU A 360 -27.86 9.48 15.15
N CYS A 361 -28.15 10.56 15.87
CA CYS A 361 -27.40 11.80 15.71
C CYS A 361 -25.97 11.64 16.23
N ARG A 362 -25.08 12.56 15.81
CA ARG A 362 -23.66 12.55 16.19
C ARG A 362 -23.44 12.48 17.72
N LYS A 363 -24.20 13.28 18.50
CA LYS A 363 -24.09 13.30 19.97
C LYS A 363 -24.43 11.94 20.60
N CYS A 364 -25.53 11.32 20.18
CA CYS A 364 -25.93 10.01 20.69
C CYS A 364 -24.94 8.89 20.31
N ALA A 365 -24.37 8.97 19.10
CA ALA A 365 -23.33 8.03 18.67
C ALA A 365 -22.05 8.17 19.51
N GLU A 366 -21.63 9.39 19.83
CA GLU A 366 -20.47 9.66 20.70
C GLU A 366 -20.71 9.18 22.14
N VAL A 367 -21.89 9.44 22.72
CA VAL A 367 -22.27 8.92 24.05
C VAL A 367 -22.27 7.39 24.08
N ARG A 368 -22.80 6.73 23.04
CA ARG A 368 -22.80 5.26 22.95
C ARG A 368 -21.38 4.69 22.88
N LEU A 369 -20.47 5.36 22.16
CA LEU A 369 -19.05 4.96 22.10
C LEU A 369 -18.37 5.13 23.46
N LEU A 370 -18.65 6.21 24.19
CA LEU A 370 -18.13 6.44 25.54
C LEU A 370 -18.65 5.38 26.53
N LYS A 371 -19.95 5.07 26.52
CA LYS A 371 -20.52 3.99 27.34
C LYS A 371 -19.84 2.65 27.06
N LYS A 372 -19.68 2.31 25.77
CA LYS A 372 -18.98 1.09 25.36
C LYS A 372 -17.53 1.06 25.83
N PHE A 373 -16.81 2.19 25.74
CA PHE A 373 -15.43 2.30 26.22
C PHE A 373 -15.33 2.03 27.73
N VAL A 374 -16.24 2.60 28.52
CA VAL A 374 -16.31 2.37 29.97
C VAL A 374 -16.60 0.91 30.29
N GLU A 375 -17.57 0.30 29.61
CA GLU A 375 -17.88 -1.13 29.79
C GLU A 375 -16.69 -2.03 29.44
N ASP A 376 -16.00 -1.73 28.33
CA ASP A 376 -14.81 -2.47 27.90
C ASP A 376 -13.66 -2.30 28.92
N HIS A 377 -13.51 -1.12 29.53
CA HIS A 377 -12.53 -0.89 30.60
C HIS A 377 -12.87 -1.64 31.89
N ARG A 378 -14.14 -1.59 32.34
CA ARG A 378 -14.60 -2.37 33.52
C ARG A 378 -14.37 -3.87 33.33
N ARG A 379 -14.63 -4.39 32.12
CA ARG A 379 -14.34 -5.79 31.76
C ARG A 379 -12.85 -6.10 31.78
N PHE A 380 -12.01 -5.16 31.35
CA PHE A 380 -10.56 -5.32 31.38
C PHE A 380 -10.02 -5.38 32.82
N ASP A 381 -10.48 -4.50 33.70
CA ASP A 381 -10.08 -4.50 35.11
C ASP A 381 -10.53 -5.77 35.84
N ALA A 382 -11.77 -6.23 35.59
CA ALA A 382 -12.28 -7.49 36.12
C ALA A 382 -11.41 -8.68 35.66
N ALA A 383 -10.94 -8.67 34.42
CA ALA A 383 -10.06 -9.71 33.88
C ALA A 383 -8.67 -9.69 34.55
N ILE A 384 -8.11 -8.50 34.83
CA ILE A 384 -6.87 -8.36 35.60
C ILE A 384 -7.07 -8.93 37.00
N GLN A 385 -8.14 -8.58 37.70
CA GLN A 385 -8.38 -9.04 39.06
C GLN A 385 -8.57 -10.56 39.13
N LYS A 386 -9.30 -11.13 38.16
CA LYS A 386 -9.43 -12.58 38.01
C LYS A 386 -8.07 -13.27 37.81
N ALA A 387 -7.19 -12.68 36.98
CA ALA A 387 -5.85 -13.20 36.78
C ALA A 387 -4.97 -13.09 38.03
N LYS A 388 -5.05 -11.99 38.80
CA LYS A 388 -4.35 -11.86 40.08
C LYS A 388 -4.75 -12.92 41.09
N ASN A 389 -6.06 -13.12 41.27
CA ASN A 389 -6.57 -14.13 42.20
C ASN A 389 -6.12 -15.54 41.80
N TYR A 390 -6.10 -15.82 40.49
CA TYR A 390 -5.60 -17.09 39.96
C TYR A 390 -4.10 -17.30 40.23
N ILE A 391 -3.28 -16.26 40.07
CA ILE A 391 -1.83 -16.31 40.29
C ILE A 391 -1.49 -16.45 41.77
N ARG A 392 -2.18 -15.71 42.66
CA ARG A 392 -1.93 -15.74 44.12
C ARG A 392 -2.13 -17.11 44.76
N GLY A 393 -2.92 -18.00 44.14
CA GLY A 393 -3.18 -19.35 44.64
C GLY A 393 -2.20 -20.42 44.17
N ARG A 394 -1.10 -20.06 43.49
CA ARG A 394 -0.14 -21.03 42.93
C ARG A 394 1.30 -20.72 43.35
N GLU A 395 2.00 -21.76 43.78
CA GLU A 395 3.44 -21.70 44.12
C GLU A 395 4.36 -21.77 42.88
N ASN A 396 3.82 -22.15 41.72
CA ASN A 396 4.57 -22.36 40.47
C ASN A 396 4.44 -21.20 39.48
N ILE A 397 5.42 -21.09 38.57
CA ILE A 397 5.46 -20.12 37.46
C ILE A 397 4.20 -20.28 36.59
N VAL A 398 3.31 -19.28 36.62
CA VAL A 398 2.10 -19.25 35.78
C VAL A 398 2.47 -18.82 34.36
N THR A 399 2.15 -19.64 33.38
CA THR A 399 2.51 -19.39 31.97
C THR A 399 1.49 -18.48 31.26
N TYR A 400 1.95 -17.79 30.21
CA TYR A 400 1.09 -17.01 29.30
C TYR A 400 -0.12 -17.82 28.79
N ARG A 401 0.11 -19.11 28.47
CA ARG A 401 -0.89 -20.02 27.93
C ARG A 401 -2.01 -20.32 28.94
N GLU A 402 -1.67 -20.44 30.22
CA GLU A 402 -2.65 -20.68 31.29
C GLU A 402 -3.53 -19.44 31.53
N ILE A 403 -2.93 -18.25 31.60
CA ILE A 403 -3.66 -16.99 31.75
C ILE A 403 -4.62 -16.78 30.56
N ARG A 404 -4.15 -17.07 29.34
CA ARG A 404 -4.98 -16.99 28.12
C ARG A 404 -6.17 -17.94 28.17
N SER A 405 -5.92 -19.20 28.52
CA SER A 405 -6.96 -20.23 28.60
C SER A 405 -8.03 -19.87 29.63
N MET A 406 -7.62 -19.34 30.78
CA MET A 406 -8.51 -18.94 31.87
C MET A 406 -9.40 -17.75 31.50
N LEU A 407 -8.84 -16.75 30.81
CA LEU A 407 -9.58 -15.54 30.45
C LEU A 407 -10.46 -15.70 29.20
N ARG A 408 -10.21 -16.71 28.36
CA ARG A 408 -10.90 -16.91 27.06
C ARG A 408 -10.87 -15.65 26.17
N LEU A 409 -9.81 -14.85 26.28
CA LEU A 409 -9.63 -13.62 25.52
C LEU A 409 -8.76 -13.86 24.27
N ASP A 410 -8.89 -12.95 23.30
CA ASP A 410 -7.96 -12.92 22.16
C ASP A 410 -6.53 -12.62 22.62
N HIS A 411 -5.56 -12.85 21.72
CA HIS A 411 -4.14 -12.64 22.02
C HIS A 411 -3.84 -11.19 22.43
N ARG A 412 -4.43 -10.19 21.76
CA ARG A 412 -4.11 -8.78 22.01
C ARG A 412 -4.52 -8.36 23.41
N ARG A 413 -5.73 -8.75 23.83
CA ARG A 413 -6.27 -8.50 25.17
C ARG A 413 -5.49 -9.25 26.24
N THR A 414 -5.14 -10.50 25.98
CA THR A 414 -4.32 -11.31 26.91
C THR A 414 -2.93 -10.70 27.12
N SER A 415 -2.25 -10.26 26.06
CA SER A 415 -0.93 -9.61 26.17
C SER A 415 -0.99 -8.26 26.89
N ALA A 416 -2.09 -7.51 26.75
CA ALA A 416 -2.30 -6.27 27.50
C ALA A 416 -2.44 -6.55 29.00
N ILE A 417 -3.20 -7.59 29.38
CA ILE A 417 -3.37 -8.00 30.78
C ILE A 417 -2.05 -8.47 31.39
N ILE A 418 -1.26 -9.27 30.67
CA ILE A 418 0.01 -9.78 31.17
C ILE A 418 1.02 -8.64 31.39
N ARG A 419 1.08 -7.66 30.50
CA ARG A 419 1.90 -6.45 30.70
C ARG A 419 1.44 -5.64 31.92
N ALA A 420 0.13 -5.53 32.15
CA ALA A 420 -0.40 -4.87 33.33
C ALA A 420 0.01 -5.62 34.62
N LEU A 421 -0.07 -6.94 34.63
CA LEU A 421 0.33 -7.79 35.77
C LEU A 421 1.85 -7.73 36.04
N GLN A 422 2.68 -7.69 34.99
CA GLN A 422 4.14 -7.50 35.10
C GLN A 422 4.47 -6.12 35.68
N LYS A 423 3.79 -5.06 35.20
CA LYS A 423 3.98 -3.69 35.70
C LYS A 423 3.59 -3.54 37.19
N GLU A 424 2.62 -4.33 37.64
CA GLU A 424 2.20 -4.37 39.05
C GLU A 424 3.02 -5.35 39.91
N GLY A 425 4.08 -5.95 39.36
CA GLY A 425 4.96 -6.88 40.08
C GLY A 425 4.32 -8.22 40.45
N VAL A 426 3.13 -8.53 39.90
CA VAL A 426 2.40 -9.78 40.17
C VAL A 426 2.99 -10.95 39.39
N LEU A 427 3.56 -10.67 38.21
CA LEU A 427 4.30 -11.64 37.41
C LEU A 427 5.76 -11.21 37.33
N GLY A 428 6.67 -12.16 37.57
CA GLY A 428 8.10 -11.95 37.32
C GLY A 428 8.38 -11.64 35.86
N ASN A 429 9.44 -10.88 35.59
CA ASN A 429 9.94 -10.65 34.24
C ASN A 429 10.41 -11.99 33.66
N THR A 430 9.60 -12.61 32.80
CA THR A 430 9.98 -13.85 32.12
C THR A 430 11.08 -13.52 31.09
N ARG A 431 12.34 -13.71 31.48
CA ARG A 431 13.47 -13.85 30.55
C ARG A 431 13.51 -15.30 30.04
N ASN A 432 13.79 -15.45 28.74
CA ASN A 432 13.99 -16.67 27.93
C ASN A 432 12.81 -16.99 26.99
N GLY A 433 12.91 -16.90 25.65
CA GLY A 433 14.09 -16.73 24.79
C GLY A 433 13.83 -16.03 23.44
N ASP A 434 14.90 -15.37 22.98
CA ASP A 434 15.34 -14.96 21.63
C ASP A 434 14.39 -14.11 20.74
N THR A 435 14.65 -12.85 20.33
CA THR A 435 15.83 -11.93 20.18
C THR A 435 15.32 -10.48 19.87
N PRO A 436 16.13 -9.37 19.77
CA PRO A 436 17.35 -8.88 20.44
C PRO A 436 17.17 -7.40 20.95
N PRO A 437 18.20 -6.52 21.11
CA PRO A 437 18.28 -5.55 22.21
C PRO A 437 17.39 -4.30 22.06
N ILE A 438 17.15 -3.67 23.22
CA ILE A 438 16.50 -2.37 23.35
C ILE A 438 17.28 -1.34 22.55
N LYS A 439 16.71 -0.90 21.41
CA LYS A 439 16.75 0.51 21.03
C LYS A 439 15.44 1.11 21.50
N GLU A 440 15.54 2.26 22.17
CA GLU A 440 14.43 3.06 22.64
C GLU A 440 13.33 3.16 21.58
N ILE A 441 12.22 2.47 21.83
CA ILE A 441 10.96 2.75 21.16
C ILE A 441 10.00 3.14 22.27
N ASN A 442 9.75 4.44 22.36
CA ASN A 442 8.59 5.02 23.02
C ASN A 442 7.33 4.27 22.54
N ALA A 443 6.86 3.33 23.35
CA ALA A 443 5.70 2.52 23.02
C ALA A 443 4.42 3.34 23.22
N HIS A 444 3.86 3.82 22.11
CA HIS A 444 2.53 4.44 22.06
C HIS A 444 1.44 3.48 22.58
N VAL A 445 0.62 4.01 23.50
CA VAL A 445 -0.77 3.58 23.76
C VAL A 445 -1.60 3.92 22.50
N PRO A 446 -2.60 3.11 22.09
CA PRO A 446 -3.31 3.33 20.83
C PRO A 446 -4.42 4.38 20.99
N VAL A 447 -4.07 5.56 21.50
CA VAL A 447 -4.62 6.89 21.22
C VAL A 447 -3.54 7.83 21.76
N SER A 448 -2.95 8.71 20.93
CA SER A 448 -1.99 9.69 21.45
C SER A 448 -2.67 10.47 22.58
N ILE A 449 -1.98 10.71 23.71
CA ILE A 449 -2.51 11.57 24.79
C ILE A 449 -3.00 12.90 24.19
N GLU A 450 -2.38 13.36 23.11
CA GLU A 450 -2.79 14.52 22.33
C GLU A 450 -4.14 14.33 21.63
N GLN A 451 -4.40 13.16 21.05
CA GLN A 451 -5.70 12.83 20.48
C GLN A 451 -6.80 12.72 21.56
N GLN A 452 -6.46 12.30 22.77
CA GLN A 452 -7.38 12.29 23.92
C GLN A 452 -7.66 13.72 24.41
N ILE A 453 -6.62 14.54 24.60
CA ILE A 453 -6.73 15.95 24.94
C ILE A 453 -7.58 16.68 23.89
N ASP A 454 -7.30 16.48 22.60
CA ASP A 454 -8.07 17.08 21.51
C ASP A 454 -9.53 16.60 21.50
N GLY A 455 -9.77 15.33 21.85
CA GLY A 455 -11.10 14.78 22.01
C GLY A 455 -11.88 15.46 23.14
N LEU A 456 -11.24 15.64 24.29
CA LEU A 456 -11.83 16.30 25.46
C LEU A 456 -12.02 17.81 25.25
N LYS A 457 -11.08 18.50 24.59
CA LYS A 457 -11.20 19.91 24.21
C LYS A 457 -12.42 20.13 23.31
N ARG A 458 -12.58 19.29 22.27
CA ARG A 458 -13.77 19.32 21.41
C ARG A 458 -15.05 19.03 22.19
N LEU A 459 -15.00 18.21 23.23
CA LEU A 459 -16.16 17.92 24.07
C LEU A 459 -16.53 19.13 24.95
N ILE A 460 -15.53 19.82 25.51
CA ILE A 460 -15.74 21.08 26.25
C ILE A 460 -16.32 22.17 25.36
N ASP A 461 -15.84 22.32 24.12
CA ASP A 461 -16.39 23.29 23.17
C ASP A 461 -17.87 23.02 22.85
N VAL A 462 -18.31 21.77 22.97
CA VAL A 462 -19.70 21.35 22.70
C VAL A 462 -20.59 21.45 23.93
N VAL A 463 -20.05 21.22 25.13
CA VAL A 463 -20.82 21.21 26.39
C VAL A 463 -20.80 22.58 27.10
N GLY A 464 -19.84 23.45 26.76
CA GLY A 464 -19.65 24.76 27.39
C GLY A 464 -18.75 24.66 28.63
N LYS A 465 -17.91 25.68 28.83
CA LYS A 465 -16.88 25.72 29.88
C LYS A 465 -17.42 25.96 31.29
N THR A 466 -18.67 26.42 31.42
CA THR A 466 -19.19 27.06 32.64
C THR A 466 -20.00 26.13 33.55
N GLY A 467 -20.30 24.90 33.14
CA GLY A 467 -20.97 23.91 34.00
C GLY A 467 -19.99 23.01 34.72
N ASP A 468 -20.41 22.39 35.83
CA ASP A 468 -19.60 21.47 36.66
C ASP A 468 -18.91 20.39 35.82
N PHE A 469 -19.60 19.86 34.81
CA PHE A 469 -19.03 18.89 33.87
C PHE A 469 -17.94 19.48 32.97
N GLY A 470 -18.11 20.73 32.51
CA GLY A 470 -17.11 21.46 31.72
C GLY A 470 -15.85 21.76 32.51
N GLN A 471 -15.99 22.21 33.77
CA GLN A 471 -14.87 22.44 34.68
C GLN A 471 -14.15 21.14 35.03
N MET A 472 -14.89 20.05 35.20
CA MET A 472 -14.29 18.75 35.51
C MET A 472 -13.54 18.17 34.31
N LEU A 473 -14.08 18.28 33.08
CA LEU A 473 -13.35 17.92 31.85
C LEU A 473 -12.11 18.79 31.66
N GLN A 474 -12.18 20.08 32.02
CA GLN A 474 -11.05 21.00 31.96
C GLN A 474 -9.94 20.55 32.93
N GLY A 475 -10.29 20.14 34.15
CA GLY A 475 -9.32 19.56 35.10
C GLY A 475 -8.69 18.25 34.60
N VAL A 476 -9.44 17.41 33.87
CA VAL A 476 -8.89 16.20 33.23
C VAL A 476 -7.92 16.57 32.10
N ILE A 477 -8.23 17.59 31.29
CA ILE A 477 -7.34 18.08 30.23
C ILE A 477 -6.05 18.65 30.83
N GLU A 478 -6.13 19.49 31.87
CA GLU A 478 -4.96 20.07 32.54
C GLU A 478 -4.07 18.99 33.16
N THR A 479 -4.69 17.93 33.71
CA THR A 479 -3.97 16.75 34.19
C THR A 479 -3.29 15.99 33.04
N LEU A 480 -3.96 15.81 31.91
CA LEU A 480 -3.36 15.12 30.75
C LEU A 480 -2.27 15.97 30.07
N GLU A 481 -2.41 17.30 30.06
CA GLU A 481 -1.43 18.25 29.53
C GLU A 481 -0.17 18.31 30.38
N THR A 482 -0.30 18.25 31.71
CA THR A 482 0.85 18.12 32.62
C THR A 482 1.57 16.77 32.47
N ILE A 483 0.85 15.70 32.11
CA ILE A 483 1.42 14.37 31.83
C ILE A 483 2.13 14.32 30.46
N LYS A 484 1.80 15.22 29.52
CA LYS A 484 2.33 15.24 28.14
C LYS A 484 3.87 15.36 28.07
N GLY A 485 4.54 15.72 29.16
CA GLY A 485 6.00 15.91 29.22
C GLY A 485 6.80 15.02 30.18
N GLY A 486 6.22 14.01 30.85
CA GLY A 486 6.95 13.24 31.86
C GLY A 486 6.43 11.83 32.18
N PHE A 487 7.31 11.00 32.75
CA PHE A 487 7.00 9.64 33.26
C PHE A 487 6.12 9.75 34.51
N VAL A 488 4.94 9.12 34.49
CA VAL A 488 3.99 9.18 35.63
C VAL A 488 3.68 7.77 36.20
N PRO A 489 3.64 7.60 37.54
CA PRO A 489 3.25 6.36 38.20
C PRO A 489 1.81 5.93 37.89
N LEU A 490 1.57 4.62 37.86
CA LEU A 490 0.28 3.97 37.54
C LEU A 490 -0.91 4.50 38.38
N GLN A 491 -0.66 5.01 39.59
CA GLN A 491 -1.68 5.58 40.48
C GLN A 491 -2.36 6.82 39.91
N ALA A 492 -1.61 7.75 39.29
CA ALA A 492 -2.21 8.98 38.76
C ALA A 492 -3.09 8.69 37.53
N HIS A 493 -2.73 7.68 36.72
CA HIS A 493 -3.57 7.22 35.63
C HIS A 493 -4.87 6.57 36.13
N LYS A 494 -4.79 5.74 37.18
CA LYS A 494 -5.98 5.18 37.85
C LYS A 494 -6.89 6.27 38.42
N GLN A 495 -6.32 7.31 39.03
CA GLN A 495 -7.09 8.46 39.53
C GLN A 495 -7.77 9.23 38.40
N CYS A 496 -7.10 9.45 37.27
CA CYS A 496 -7.70 10.11 36.10
C CYS A 496 -8.89 9.31 35.55
N VAL A 497 -8.77 7.98 35.43
CA VAL A 497 -9.87 7.11 34.98
C VAL A 497 -11.01 7.12 36.00
N GLN A 498 -10.71 7.08 37.31
CA GLN A 498 -11.73 7.17 38.36
C GLN A 498 -12.48 8.51 38.33
N ASN A 499 -11.79 9.62 38.09
CA ASN A 499 -12.43 10.93 37.97
C ASN A 499 -13.37 10.98 36.74
N ILE A 500 -12.97 10.39 35.61
CA ILE A 500 -13.83 10.27 34.42
C ILE A 500 -15.05 9.38 34.70
N LEU A 501 -14.88 8.27 35.43
CA LEU A 501 -15.99 7.40 35.82
C LEU A 501 -16.96 8.11 36.77
N HIS A 502 -16.45 8.81 37.78
CA HIS A 502 -17.25 9.59 38.71
C HIS A 502 -18.03 10.71 38.01
N ALA A 503 -17.44 11.33 36.99
CA ALA A 503 -18.11 12.29 36.12
C ALA A 503 -19.31 11.70 35.40
N LEU A 504 -19.10 10.51 34.83
CA LEU A 504 -20.10 9.82 34.02
C LEU A 504 -21.26 9.34 34.90
N ASP A 505 -20.96 8.84 36.09
CA ASP A 505 -21.94 8.45 37.10
C ASP A 505 -22.67 9.70 37.67
N ALA A 506 -21.97 10.82 37.91
CA ALA A 506 -22.60 12.09 38.31
C ALA A 506 -23.47 12.73 37.20
N THR A 507 -23.19 12.41 35.93
CA THR A 507 -24.07 12.74 34.80
C THR A 507 -25.22 11.76 34.59
N GLU A 508 -25.59 10.94 35.58
CA GLU A 508 -27.01 10.59 35.80
C GLU A 508 -27.84 11.85 36.14
N VAL A 509 -27.74 12.87 35.27
CA VAL A 509 -28.79 13.85 35.08
C VAL A 509 -29.99 13.04 34.67
N HIS A 510 -30.96 13.00 35.57
CA HIS A 510 -32.34 12.67 35.29
C HIS A 510 -32.72 13.19 33.90
N VAL A 511 -32.69 12.31 32.91
CA VAL A 511 -33.48 12.46 31.71
C VAL A 511 -34.90 12.09 32.17
N PHE A 512 -35.55 13.03 32.87
CA PHE A 512 -36.96 13.00 33.23
C PHE A 512 -37.82 12.85 31.95
N PRO A 513 -39.07 12.34 32.09
CA PRO A 513 -39.67 11.31 31.24
C PRO A 513 -39.92 11.67 29.77
#